data_AF-A0AB34J9X9-F1
#
_entry.id   AF-A0AB34J9X9-F1
#
_cell.length_a   1.000
_cell.length_b   1.000
_cell.length_c   1.000
_cell.angle_alpha   90.00
_cell.angle_beta   90.00
_cell.angle_gamma   90.00
#
_symmetry.space_group_name_H-M   'P 1'
#
loop_
_entity.id
_entity.type
_entity.pdbx_description
1 polymer ?
#
loop_
_entity_poly.entity_id
_entity_poly.type
_entity_poly.pdbx_seq_one_letter_code
_entity_poly.pdbx_strand_id
1 'polypeptide(L)'
;MAALDHRAALKAAIEKLPTELGSWSVPEAVLQASGLQEDPVRAQKAICSCAKWAKDAVHQLPEAPVEELEATDFNDYYKIVMSRVQYIFAQAQAGADFQHSELTYPLCCFQTQLRRVPTFKKNNVEVKLGILQCNRGSLEGSFADVSDQFRQKLAAVGRRPFTQTTLEGLIESRSPRCDPMEDSLAAANAGWTKALTGRCLFDLLPDGQDFTGGENTELKIEVRRDGQVELLVQGPWFRVTFVETPLLQFLAAFMTDYMLTKGDNDFEDWNREALMMFAVTSHRAFEDVITSGKANIMFMSGRRAPSVDFHLLQHMYLSYLWPNFHSSSLLVSRVFHKVGIPLQIAGTWAHEGPMAFMAMYGARLDSNLPVSSLLWTVLFWGCTSNHTVLPDAVGSATYKCMLRDVGLLNDVSIARQDSGRMERFAALFDGICPVMASEIESFSDFESALACGYKDFGAGGFFGEKRKSLGVEFSLAAKLTKATVLNPDGTTSVGYAGKLGDFPDGSWTSFDSANACAAKQKFIVSNEVDSDHMFAKLVEFAVKGDTAHDAEVSGKPPHQLMSKSDASALVAELEHILAAPSMAQYKKMANRLSGLMTKIATAAEQLS
;
A
#
# COMPACT_ATOMS: atom_id res chain seq x y z
N MET A 1 6.66 -22.81 -18.88
CA MET A 1 6.10 -23.37 -17.63
C MET A 1 4.65 -23.76 -17.91
N ALA A 2 4.24 -25.00 -17.61
CA ALA A 2 2.83 -25.38 -17.67
C ALA A 2 2.05 -24.57 -16.61
N ALA A 3 0.79 -24.21 -16.88
CA ALA A 3 -0.04 -23.55 -15.87
C ALA A 3 -0.29 -24.56 -14.73
N LEU A 4 0.12 -24.19 -13.51
CA LEU A 4 -0.21 -24.97 -12.33
C LEU A 4 -1.70 -24.80 -12.02
N ASP A 5 -2.40 -25.89 -11.75
CA ASP A 5 -3.78 -25.82 -11.25
C ASP A 5 -3.75 -25.44 -9.76
N HIS A 6 -3.78 -24.13 -9.50
CA HIS A 6 -3.65 -23.60 -8.15
C HIS A 6 -4.77 -24.07 -7.23
N ARG A 7 -5.99 -24.20 -7.78
CA ARG A 7 -7.17 -24.65 -7.04
C ARG A 7 -7.09 -26.12 -6.68
N ALA A 8 -6.66 -26.99 -7.60
CA ALA A 8 -6.49 -28.41 -7.32
C ALA A 8 -5.44 -28.64 -6.22
N ALA A 9 -4.32 -27.92 -6.26
CA ALA A 9 -3.31 -28.02 -5.23
C ALA A 9 -3.75 -27.45 -3.88
N LEU A 10 -4.53 -26.35 -3.86
CA LEU A 10 -5.14 -25.85 -2.62
C LEU A 10 -6.09 -26.90 -2.02
N LYS A 11 -6.93 -27.54 -2.84
CA LYS A 11 -7.81 -28.64 -2.42
C LYS A 11 -7.02 -29.80 -1.84
N ALA A 12 -5.97 -30.25 -2.53
CA ALA A 12 -5.10 -31.32 -2.05
C ALA A 12 -4.44 -30.96 -0.70
N ALA A 13 -3.96 -29.73 -0.56
CA ALA A 13 -3.38 -29.22 0.67
C ALA A 13 -4.38 -29.24 1.84
N ILE A 14 -5.63 -28.81 1.60
CA ILE A 14 -6.73 -28.86 2.58
C ILE A 14 -7.01 -30.32 2.99
N GLU A 15 -7.02 -31.25 2.03
CA GLU A 15 -7.27 -32.65 2.33
C GLU A 15 -6.21 -33.27 3.23
N LYS A 16 -4.94 -32.88 3.06
CA LYS A 16 -3.82 -33.31 3.91
C LYS A 16 -3.78 -32.63 5.29
N LEU A 17 -4.60 -31.60 5.56
CA LEU A 17 -4.61 -30.99 6.88
C LEU A 17 -5.24 -31.92 7.93
N PRO A 18 -4.66 -31.99 9.14
CA PRO A 18 -5.22 -32.78 10.22
C PRO A 18 -6.55 -32.17 10.69
N THR A 19 -7.57 -33.01 10.86
CA THR A 19 -8.87 -32.60 11.42
C THR A 19 -9.02 -32.96 12.89
N GLU A 20 -8.18 -33.84 13.43
CA GLU A 20 -8.21 -34.22 14.83
C GLU A 20 -6.84 -34.01 15.50
N LEU A 21 -6.86 -33.78 16.81
CA LEU A 21 -5.64 -33.76 17.60
C LEU A 21 -4.98 -35.15 17.54
N GLY A 22 -3.65 -35.19 17.54
CA GLY A 22 -2.94 -36.45 17.40
C GLY A 22 -1.43 -36.31 17.57
N SER A 23 -0.70 -37.33 17.12
CA SER A 23 0.76 -37.43 17.25
C SER A 23 1.55 -36.60 16.22
N TRP A 24 0.89 -35.75 15.44
CA TRP A 24 1.51 -34.87 14.46
C TRP A 24 2.00 -33.58 15.12
N SER A 25 3.05 -32.95 14.58
CA SER A 25 3.60 -31.71 15.12
C SER A 25 3.27 -30.51 14.23
N VAL A 26 3.13 -29.34 14.87
CA VAL A 26 3.06 -28.05 14.17
C VAL A 26 4.49 -27.65 13.80
N PRO A 27 4.76 -27.16 12.57
CA PRO A 27 6.09 -26.68 12.21
C PRO A 27 6.59 -25.59 13.17
N GLU A 28 7.86 -25.65 13.57
CA GLU A 28 8.47 -24.69 14.52
C GLU A 28 8.32 -23.24 14.07
N ALA A 29 8.50 -22.96 12.77
CA ALA A 29 8.32 -21.62 12.21
C ALA A 29 6.88 -21.09 12.36
N VAL A 30 5.88 -21.98 12.32
CA VAL A 30 4.47 -21.62 12.57
C VAL A 30 4.28 -21.29 14.04
N LEU A 31 4.82 -22.10 14.96
CA LEU A 31 4.77 -21.84 16.40
C LEU A 31 5.48 -20.53 16.76
N GLN A 32 6.65 -20.27 16.19
CA GLN A 32 7.41 -19.04 16.43
C GLN A 32 6.69 -17.79 15.93
N ALA A 33 6.21 -17.79 14.69
CA ALA A 33 5.53 -16.62 14.11
C ALA A 33 4.20 -16.32 14.80
N SER A 34 3.51 -17.38 15.24
CA SER A 34 2.27 -17.26 15.99
C SER A 34 2.48 -17.08 17.49
N GLY A 35 3.71 -17.10 18.00
CA GLY A 35 4.09 -16.97 19.41
C GLY A 35 3.51 -18.06 20.34
N LEU A 36 3.34 -19.29 19.85
CA LEU A 36 2.77 -20.43 20.57
C LEU A 36 3.78 -21.56 20.80
N GLN A 37 5.08 -21.26 20.88
CA GLN A 37 6.14 -22.24 21.13
C GLN A 37 5.89 -23.08 22.39
N GLU A 38 5.36 -22.43 23.43
CA GLU A 38 5.05 -23.05 24.72
C GLU A 38 3.63 -23.67 24.79
N ASP A 39 2.81 -23.51 23.74
CA ASP A 39 1.46 -24.10 23.65
C ASP A 39 1.15 -24.64 22.24
N PRO A 40 1.86 -25.70 21.81
CA PRO A 40 1.63 -26.31 20.51
C PRO A 40 0.24 -26.95 20.40
N VAL A 41 -0.38 -27.33 21.52
CA VAL A 41 -1.72 -27.93 21.53
C VAL A 41 -2.78 -26.91 21.11
N ARG A 42 -2.67 -25.66 21.55
CA ARG A 42 -3.54 -24.57 21.06
C ARG A 42 -3.39 -24.36 19.56
N ALA A 43 -2.16 -24.37 19.05
CA ALA A 43 -1.92 -24.28 17.60
C ALA A 43 -2.54 -25.46 16.85
N GLN A 44 -2.44 -26.68 17.37
CA GLN A 44 -3.10 -27.86 16.77
C GLN A 44 -4.63 -27.70 16.73
N LYS A 45 -5.26 -27.22 17.81
CA LYS A 45 -6.72 -26.99 17.85
C LYS A 45 -7.18 -25.98 16.79
N ALA A 46 -6.43 -24.90 16.61
CA ALA A 46 -6.71 -23.90 15.59
C ALA A 46 -6.63 -24.49 14.18
N ILE A 47 -5.57 -25.27 13.89
CA ILE A 47 -5.39 -25.96 12.60
C ILE A 47 -6.53 -26.95 12.35
N CYS A 48 -6.86 -27.82 13.31
CA CYS A 48 -7.95 -28.79 13.19
C CYS A 48 -9.30 -28.11 12.91
N SER A 49 -9.58 -27.01 13.62
CA SER A 49 -10.83 -26.25 13.44
C SER A 49 -10.92 -25.64 12.04
N CYS A 50 -9.83 -25.01 11.58
CA CYS A 50 -9.75 -24.47 10.23
C CYS A 50 -9.85 -25.56 9.16
N ALA A 51 -9.21 -26.71 9.37
CA ALA A 51 -9.20 -27.83 8.43
C ALA A 51 -10.60 -28.43 8.25
N LYS A 52 -11.33 -28.65 9.35
CA LYS A 52 -12.73 -29.12 9.30
C LYS A 52 -13.58 -28.17 8.47
N TRP A 53 -13.52 -26.88 8.77
CA TRP A 53 -14.26 -25.87 8.02
C TRP A 53 -13.84 -25.81 6.54
N ALA A 54 -12.54 -25.85 6.25
CA ALA A 54 -12.01 -25.69 4.90
C ALA A 54 -12.42 -26.85 3.98
N LYS A 55 -12.47 -28.09 4.50
CA LYS A 55 -12.93 -29.26 3.73
C LYS A 55 -14.38 -29.10 3.25
N ASP A 56 -15.25 -28.53 4.07
CA ASP A 56 -16.64 -28.27 3.69
C ASP A 56 -16.75 -27.05 2.75
N ALA A 57 -15.98 -26.00 3.03
CA ALA A 57 -16.11 -24.70 2.37
C ALA A 57 -15.39 -24.62 1.01
N VAL A 58 -14.33 -25.42 0.77
CA VAL A 58 -13.55 -25.36 -0.48
C VAL A 58 -14.39 -25.69 -1.73
N HIS A 59 -15.46 -26.47 -1.56
CA HIS A 59 -16.42 -26.78 -2.63
C HIS A 59 -17.39 -25.63 -2.93
N GLN A 60 -17.48 -24.66 -2.02
CA GLN A 60 -18.32 -23.46 -2.12
C GLN A 60 -17.51 -22.22 -2.52
N LEU A 61 -16.18 -22.35 -2.66
CA LEU A 61 -15.32 -21.26 -3.10
C LEU A 61 -15.80 -20.75 -4.47
N PRO A 62 -16.19 -19.47 -4.56
CA PRO A 62 -16.56 -18.88 -5.84
C PRO A 62 -15.44 -19.09 -6.86
N GLU A 63 -15.80 -19.45 -8.08
CA GLU A 63 -14.86 -19.39 -9.19
C GLU A 63 -14.57 -17.93 -9.53
N ALA A 64 -13.30 -17.56 -9.48
CA ALA A 64 -12.80 -16.32 -10.07
C ALA A 64 -11.79 -16.73 -11.14
N PRO A 65 -12.25 -17.06 -12.37
CA PRO A 65 -11.36 -17.35 -13.48
C PRO A 65 -10.34 -16.23 -13.65
N VAL A 66 -9.12 -16.55 -14.07
CA VAL A 66 -8.07 -15.54 -14.29
C VAL A 66 -8.51 -14.50 -15.34
N GLU A 67 -9.37 -14.93 -16.27
CA GLU A 67 -9.99 -14.12 -17.31
C GLU A 67 -11.04 -13.14 -16.77
N GLU A 68 -11.60 -13.39 -15.59
CA GLU A 68 -12.53 -12.49 -14.89
C GLU A 68 -11.83 -11.49 -13.95
N LEU A 69 -10.50 -11.51 -13.88
CA LEU A 69 -9.72 -10.55 -13.10
C LEU A 69 -9.56 -9.26 -13.90
N GLU A 70 -10.20 -8.19 -13.44
CA GLU A 70 -10.05 -6.87 -14.02
C GLU A 70 -8.95 -6.03 -13.34
N ALA A 71 -8.55 -4.95 -14.00
CA ALA A 71 -7.57 -3.98 -13.51
C ALA A 71 -7.93 -3.43 -12.11
N THR A 72 -9.22 -3.29 -11.83
CA THR A 72 -9.76 -2.63 -10.62
C THR A 72 -10.00 -3.58 -9.47
N ASP A 73 -10.22 -4.86 -9.76
CA ASP A 73 -10.67 -5.81 -8.74
C ASP A 73 -9.53 -6.30 -7.90
N PHE A 74 -8.39 -6.62 -8.51
CA PHE A 74 -7.27 -7.18 -7.75
C PHE A 74 -6.41 -6.08 -7.13
N ASN A 75 -7.08 -5.19 -6.40
CA ASN A 75 -6.55 -3.99 -5.77
C ASN A 75 -7.12 -3.80 -4.36
N ASP A 76 -6.46 -2.95 -3.59
CA ASP A 76 -6.94 -2.49 -2.30
C ASP A 76 -7.93 -1.32 -2.47
N TYR A 77 -8.93 -1.21 -1.60
CA TYR A 77 -9.99 -0.20 -1.64
C TYR A 77 -9.47 1.24 -1.67
N TYR A 78 -8.34 1.51 -1.00
CA TYR A 78 -7.75 2.86 -1.04
C TYR A 78 -7.40 3.32 -2.47
N LYS A 79 -7.15 2.41 -3.41
CA LYS A 79 -6.85 2.75 -4.80
C LYS A 79 -8.01 3.42 -5.51
N ILE A 80 -9.24 2.96 -5.28
CA ILE A 80 -10.43 3.58 -5.88
C ILE A 80 -10.69 4.97 -5.28
N VAL A 81 -10.50 5.11 -3.97
CA VAL A 81 -10.64 6.40 -3.28
C VAL A 81 -9.58 7.38 -3.79
N MET A 82 -8.31 6.98 -3.77
CA MET A 82 -7.20 7.82 -4.21
C MET A 82 -7.33 8.19 -5.69
N SER A 83 -7.68 7.24 -6.56
CA SER A 83 -7.88 7.49 -7.99
C SER A 83 -8.93 8.57 -8.25
N ARG A 84 -10.06 8.57 -7.52
CA ARG A 84 -11.08 9.63 -7.67
C ARG A 84 -10.60 10.99 -7.19
N VAL A 85 -9.87 11.06 -6.08
CA VAL A 85 -9.24 12.31 -5.61
C VAL A 85 -8.20 12.82 -6.62
N GLN A 86 -7.38 11.92 -7.18
CA GLN A 86 -6.38 12.23 -8.21
C GLN A 86 -7.04 12.70 -9.51
N TYR A 87 -8.20 12.14 -9.87
CA TYR A 87 -9.00 12.56 -11.03
C TYR A 87 -9.54 13.98 -10.85
N ILE A 88 -10.12 14.28 -9.68
CA ILE A 88 -10.58 15.65 -9.34
C ILE A 88 -9.42 16.63 -9.40
N PHE A 89 -8.27 16.26 -8.85
CA PHE A 89 -7.05 17.08 -8.92
C PHE A 89 -6.56 17.30 -10.35
N ALA A 90 -6.54 16.24 -11.18
CA ALA A 90 -6.18 16.35 -12.59
C ALA A 90 -7.11 17.32 -13.33
N GLN A 91 -8.41 17.28 -13.05
CA GLN A 91 -9.36 18.26 -13.62
C GLN A 91 -9.12 19.69 -13.12
N ALA A 92 -8.74 19.86 -11.86
CA ALA A 92 -8.40 21.18 -11.30
C ALA A 92 -7.16 21.75 -12.00
N GLN A 93 -6.12 20.92 -12.18
CA GLN A 93 -4.90 21.30 -12.89
C GLN A 93 -5.13 21.59 -14.37
N ALA A 94 -6.06 20.89 -15.03
CA ALA A 94 -6.31 21.05 -16.46
C ALA A 94 -7.13 22.30 -16.85
N GLY A 95 -7.86 22.94 -15.92
CA GLY A 95 -8.64 24.15 -16.18
C GLY A 95 -10.02 23.96 -16.86
N ALA A 96 -10.66 25.06 -17.29
CA ALA A 96 -12.04 25.10 -17.82
C ALA A 96 -12.25 24.34 -19.14
N ASP A 97 -11.25 24.29 -20.01
CA ASP A 97 -11.40 23.84 -21.40
C ASP A 97 -11.48 22.30 -21.55
N PHE A 98 -11.37 21.56 -20.45
CA PHE A 98 -11.18 20.12 -20.44
C PHE A 98 -12.44 19.26 -20.30
N GLN A 99 -13.65 19.84 -20.45
CA GLN A 99 -14.90 19.04 -20.49
C GLN A 99 -14.94 18.04 -21.66
N HIS A 100 -13.99 18.11 -22.61
CA HIS A 100 -13.99 17.36 -23.86
C HIS A 100 -12.69 16.61 -24.22
N SER A 101 -11.58 16.74 -23.47
CA SER A 101 -10.28 16.10 -23.77
C SER A 101 -9.82 15.10 -22.70
N GLU A 102 -8.98 14.14 -23.10
CA GLU A 102 -8.45 13.10 -22.21
C GLU A 102 -7.53 13.71 -21.13
N LEU A 103 -7.82 13.45 -19.86
CA LEU A 103 -6.98 13.95 -18.76
C LEU A 103 -5.63 13.22 -18.76
N THR A 104 -4.59 13.92 -19.22
CA THR A 104 -3.23 13.39 -19.30
C THR A 104 -2.40 13.71 -18.05
N TYR A 105 -2.49 14.94 -17.54
CA TYR A 105 -1.63 15.41 -16.44
C TYR A 105 -2.38 15.48 -15.10
N PRO A 106 -1.68 15.32 -13.97
CA PRO A 106 -0.26 14.98 -13.86
C PRO A 106 0.06 13.55 -14.30
N LEU A 107 1.24 13.36 -14.91
CA LEU A 107 1.79 12.03 -15.13
C LEU A 107 2.59 11.62 -13.90
N CYS A 108 2.46 10.37 -13.46
CA CYS A 108 3.26 9.83 -12.37
C CYS A 108 3.91 8.53 -12.80
N CYS A 109 5.12 8.26 -12.31
CA CYS A 109 5.85 7.03 -12.55
C CYS A 109 5.99 6.23 -11.26
N PHE A 110 5.56 4.97 -11.31
CA PHE A 110 5.78 3.97 -10.28
C PHE A 110 6.98 3.10 -10.66
N GLN A 111 7.87 2.87 -9.69
CA GLN A 111 9.03 2.00 -9.82
C GLN A 111 8.89 0.83 -8.86
N THR A 112 9.07 -0.39 -9.37
CA THR A 112 9.19 -1.58 -8.52
C THR A 112 10.59 -1.71 -7.94
N GLN A 113 10.71 -2.23 -6.73
CA GLN A 113 11.97 -2.54 -6.07
C GLN A 113 11.87 -3.92 -5.41
N LEU A 114 12.83 -4.79 -5.72
CA LEU A 114 13.07 -6.01 -4.96
C LEU A 114 14.10 -5.70 -3.87
N ARG A 115 13.65 -5.64 -2.62
CA ARG A 115 14.47 -5.23 -1.47
C ARG A 115 15.34 -6.36 -0.92
N ARG A 116 14.92 -7.60 -1.18
CA ARG A 116 15.62 -8.81 -0.72
C ARG A 116 15.52 -9.88 -1.79
N VAL A 117 16.65 -10.48 -2.14
CA VAL A 117 16.67 -11.64 -3.05
C VAL A 117 15.97 -12.81 -2.36
N PRO A 118 14.89 -13.38 -2.92
CA PRO A 118 14.21 -14.51 -2.33
C PRO A 118 15.12 -15.74 -2.32
N THR A 119 15.06 -16.52 -1.25
CA THR A 119 15.65 -17.86 -1.16
C THR A 119 14.56 -18.90 -1.38
N PHE A 120 14.92 -20.14 -1.70
CA PHE A 120 14.02 -21.30 -1.67
C PHE A 120 14.82 -22.60 -1.54
N LYS A 121 14.17 -23.74 -1.29
CA LYS A 121 14.85 -25.04 -1.22
C LYS A 121 14.81 -25.73 -2.58
N LYS A 122 15.93 -26.25 -3.04
CA LYS A 122 16.04 -27.11 -4.22
C LYS A 122 16.80 -28.35 -3.82
N ASN A 123 16.17 -29.53 -3.89
CA ASN A 123 16.75 -30.79 -3.40
C ASN A 123 17.25 -30.68 -1.93
N ASN A 124 16.47 -30.06 -1.05
CA ASN A 124 16.82 -29.76 0.35
C ASN A 124 18.00 -28.79 0.57
N VAL A 125 18.51 -28.15 -0.47
CA VAL A 125 19.56 -27.12 -0.37
C VAL A 125 18.95 -25.74 -0.56
N GLU A 126 19.32 -24.79 0.30
CA GLU A 126 18.91 -23.39 0.14
C GLU A 126 19.63 -22.75 -1.06
N VAL A 127 18.85 -22.14 -1.95
CA VAL A 127 19.35 -21.42 -3.13
C VAL A 127 18.69 -20.04 -3.23
N LYS A 128 19.37 -19.09 -3.87
CA LYS A 128 18.87 -17.72 -4.09
C LYS A 128 18.28 -17.60 -5.49
N LEU A 129 17.11 -16.98 -5.63
CA LEU A 129 16.42 -16.81 -6.90
C LEU A 129 17.02 -15.66 -7.74
N GLY A 130 17.36 -15.92 -8.99
CA GLY A 130 17.99 -14.95 -9.89
C GLY A 130 17.11 -14.36 -11.00
N ILE A 131 15.82 -14.69 -11.07
CA ILE A 131 14.99 -14.34 -12.25
C ILE A 131 14.61 -12.86 -12.38
N LEU A 132 14.98 -12.03 -11.41
CA LEU A 132 14.91 -10.56 -11.49
C LEU A 132 16.31 -9.93 -11.48
N GLN A 133 17.31 -10.70 -11.91
CA GLN A 133 18.72 -10.32 -12.00
C GLN A 133 19.27 -10.73 -13.36
N CYS A 134 20.04 -9.85 -14.00
CA CYS A 134 20.72 -10.15 -15.26
C CYS A 134 22.04 -10.90 -15.05
N ASN A 135 22.62 -10.83 -13.85
CA ASN A 135 23.91 -11.43 -13.54
C ASN A 135 23.75 -12.89 -13.08
N ARG A 136 24.35 -13.84 -13.81
CA ARG A 136 24.36 -15.28 -13.53
C ARG A 136 25.33 -15.69 -12.41
N GLY A 137 25.39 -14.94 -11.31
CA GLY A 137 26.26 -15.26 -10.17
C GLY A 137 25.88 -16.58 -9.48
N SER A 138 25.95 -16.62 -8.15
CA SER A 138 25.49 -17.77 -7.34
C SER A 138 23.96 -17.93 -7.27
N LEU A 139 23.23 -17.40 -8.25
CA LEU A 139 21.76 -17.36 -8.29
C LEU A 139 21.20 -18.48 -9.18
N GLU A 140 20.07 -19.04 -8.77
CA GLU A 140 19.30 -20.00 -9.56
C GLU A 140 18.45 -19.26 -10.60
N GLY A 141 18.82 -19.44 -11.87
CA GLY A 141 18.21 -18.74 -13.01
C GLY A 141 18.72 -17.31 -13.19
N SER A 142 18.32 -16.70 -14.30
CA SER A 142 18.54 -15.29 -14.59
C SER A 142 17.35 -14.73 -15.35
N PHE A 143 17.19 -13.40 -15.36
CA PHE A 143 16.12 -12.76 -16.13
C PHE A 143 16.22 -13.09 -17.62
N ALA A 144 17.44 -13.19 -18.16
CA ALA A 144 17.67 -13.58 -19.55
C ALA A 144 17.10 -14.97 -19.89
N ASP A 145 17.03 -15.89 -18.92
CA ASP A 145 16.51 -17.24 -19.16
C ASP A 145 14.98 -17.28 -19.21
N VAL A 146 14.31 -16.24 -18.70
CA VAL A 146 12.85 -16.19 -18.53
C VAL A 146 12.19 -14.98 -19.19
N SER A 147 12.96 -14.12 -19.87
CA SER A 147 12.52 -12.79 -20.32
C SER A 147 11.28 -12.84 -21.20
N ASP A 148 11.24 -13.76 -22.16
CA ASP A 148 10.14 -13.86 -23.12
C ASP A 148 8.84 -14.28 -22.43
N GLN A 149 8.93 -15.27 -21.55
CA GLN A 149 7.81 -15.73 -20.74
C GLN A 149 7.35 -14.65 -19.74
N PHE A 150 8.29 -13.94 -19.13
CA PHE A 150 8.00 -12.83 -18.23
C PHE A 150 7.22 -11.73 -18.95
N ARG A 151 7.72 -11.27 -20.11
CA ARG A 151 7.07 -10.25 -20.94
C ARG A 151 5.69 -10.68 -21.41
N GLN A 152 5.54 -11.92 -21.87
CA GLN A 152 4.26 -12.45 -22.33
C GLN A 152 3.21 -12.43 -21.21
N LYS A 153 3.56 -12.94 -20.02
CA LYS A 153 2.64 -12.97 -18.87
C LYS A 153 2.36 -11.54 -18.35
N LEU A 154 3.37 -10.67 -18.31
CA LEU A 154 3.22 -9.27 -17.89
C LEU A 154 2.30 -8.49 -18.85
N ALA A 155 2.44 -8.68 -20.16
CA ALA A 155 1.56 -8.08 -21.15
C ALA A 155 0.10 -8.57 -21.03
N ALA A 156 -0.13 -9.79 -20.53
CA ALA A 156 -1.49 -10.26 -20.25
C ALA A 156 -2.11 -9.52 -19.04
N VAL A 157 -1.31 -9.19 -18.03
CA VAL A 157 -1.75 -8.36 -16.89
C VAL A 157 -2.07 -6.93 -17.36
N GLY A 158 -1.20 -6.35 -18.20
CA GLY A 158 -1.39 -5.00 -18.74
C GLY A 158 -2.67 -4.85 -19.56
N ARG A 159 -3.01 -5.87 -20.37
CA ARG A 159 -4.21 -5.88 -21.24
C ARG A 159 -5.55 -5.99 -20.49
N ARG A 160 -5.56 -6.16 -19.17
CA ARG A 160 -6.81 -6.21 -18.40
C ARG A 160 -7.52 -4.86 -18.54
N PRO A 161 -8.76 -4.82 -19.03
CA PRO A 161 -9.47 -3.58 -19.19
C PRO A 161 -10.02 -3.09 -17.86
N PHE A 162 -10.26 -1.78 -17.78
CA PHE A 162 -11.24 -1.19 -16.88
C PHE A 162 -12.62 -1.34 -17.53
N THR A 163 -13.55 -2.08 -16.92
CA THR A 163 -14.93 -2.13 -17.40
C THR A 163 -15.83 -1.23 -16.58
N GLN A 164 -16.84 -0.65 -17.24
CA GLN A 164 -17.84 0.18 -16.58
C GLN A 164 -18.58 -0.60 -15.49
N THR A 165 -19.05 -1.81 -15.81
CA THR A 165 -19.78 -2.68 -14.89
C THR A 165 -19.00 -2.94 -13.60
N THR A 166 -17.69 -3.19 -13.72
CA THR A 166 -16.87 -3.47 -12.55
C THR A 166 -16.58 -2.19 -11.75
N LEU A 167 -16.27 -1.07 -12.41
CA LEU A 167 -16.10 0.21 -11.72
C LEU A 167 -17.35 0.62 -10.92
N GLU A 168 -18.53 0.50 -11.53
CA GLU A 168 -19.82 0.78 -10.89
C GLU A 168 -20.10 -0.20 -9.74
N GLY A 169 -19.92 -1.51 -9.98
CA GLY A 169 -20.12 -2.53 -8.96
C GLY A 169 -19.19 -2.36 -7.74
N LEU A 170 -17.96 -1.89 -7.93
CA LEU A 170 -17.04 -1.62 -6.82
C LEU A 170 -17.48 -0.40 -5.99
N ILE A 171 -17.97 0.66 -6.64
CA ILE A 171 -18.57 1.83 -5.96
C ILE A 171 -19.81 1.41 -5.15
N GLU A 172 -20.64 0.53 -5.71
CA GLU A 172 -21.85 0.02 -5.06
C GLU A 172 -21.54 -0.94 -3.90
N SER A 173 -20.44 -1.69 -3.98
CA SER A 173 -20.02 -2.66 -2.96
C SER A 173 -19.48 -2.03 -1.65
N ARG A 174 -19.81 -0.76 -1.39
CA ARG A 174 -19.31 0.01 -0.25
C ARG A 174 -19.87 -0.46 1.09
N SER A 175 -19.03 -0.38 2.12
CA SER A 175 -19.43 -0.57 3.53
C SER A 175 -20.11 0.70 4.07
N PRO A 176 -21.10 0.59 4.99
CA PRO A 176 -21.66 1.76 5.68
C PRO A 176 -20.61 2.66 6.34
N ARG A 177 -19.48 2.08 6.78
CA ARG A 177 -18.36 2.85 7.36
C ARG A 177 -17.69 3.80 6.35
N CYS A 178 -17.83 3.51 5.05
CA CYS A 178 -17.28 4.30 3.97
C CYS A 178 -18.28 5.29 3.35
N ASP A 179 -19.57 5.25 3.74
CA ASP A 179 -20.61 6.10 3.17
C ASP A 179 -20.25 7.60 3.18
N PRO A 180 -19.71 8.20 4.26
CA PRO A 180 -19.36 9.62 4.25
C PRO A 180 -18.32 9.99 3.17
N MET A 181 -17.37 9.09 2.92
CA MET A 181 -16.32 9.26 1.91
C MET A 181 -16.86 9.03 0.51
N GLU A 182 -17.64 7.98 0.32
CA GLU A 182 -18.25 7.64 -0.96
C GLU A 182 -19.27 8.70 -1.40
N ASP A 183 -20.10 9.18 -0.49
CA ASP A 183 -21.06 10.26 -0.75
C ASP A 183 -20.34 11.59 -1.03
N SER A 184 -19.17 11.80 -0.42
CA SER A 184 -18.34 12.96 -0.70
C SER A 184 -17.78 12.92 -2.12
N LEU A 185 -17.45 11.73 -2.65
CA LEU A 185 -16.87 11.52 -3.98
C LEU A 185 -17.90 11.30 -5.09
N ALA A 186 -19.19 11.14 -4.76
CA ALA A 186 -20.23 10.77 -5.71
C ALA A 186 -20.30 11.63 -6.98
N ALA A 187 -20.04 12.94 -6.86
CA ALA A 187 -20.05 13.87 -7.99
C ALA A 187 -18.98 13.58 -9.05
N ALA A 188 -17.89 12.90 -8.69
CA ALA A 188 -16.81 12.55 -9.61
C ALA A 188 -17.03 11.20 -10.32
N ASN A 189 -17.91 10.34 -9.80
CA ASN A 189 -18.04 8.95 -10.25
C ASN A 189 -18.28 8.81 -11.75
N ALA A 190 -19.25 9.55 -12.32
CA ALA A 190 -19.57 9.43 -13.74
C ALA A 190 -18.40 9.85 -14.66
N GLY A 191 -17.75 10.97 -14.34
CA GLY A 191 -16.59 11.45 -15.11
C GLY A 191 -15.38 10.52 -14.97
N TRP A 192 -15.13 10.05 -13.75
CA TRP A 192 -14.05 9.12 -13.43
C TRP A 192 -14.24 7.75 -14.12
N THR A 193 -15.43 7.16 -14.04
CA THR A 193 -15.76 5.89 -14.71
C THR A 193 -15.58 6.02 -16.23
N LYS A 194 -16.08 7.11 -16.82
CA LYS A 194 -15.90 7.39 -18.25
C LYS A 194 -14.41 7.54 -18.62
N ALA A 195 -13.60 8.15 -17.76
CA ALA A 195 -12.18 8.35 -18.01
C ALA A 195 -11.33 7.07 -17.89
N LEU A 196 -11.85 6.01 -17.27
CA LEU A 196 -11.16 4.72 -17.15
C LEU A 196 -11.69 3.67 -18.14
N THR A 197 -13.00 3.63 -18.37
CA THR A 197 -13.66 2.56 -19.12
C THR A 197 -13.01 2.32 -20.50
N GLY A 198 -12.73 1.05 -20.80
CA GLY A 198 -12.14 0.62 -22.06
C GLY A 198 -10.63 0.79 -22.15
N ARG A 199 -9.99 1.43 -21.17
CA ARG A 199 -8.53 1.49 -21.08
C ARG A 199 -7.96 0.18 -20.53
N CYS A 200 -6.74 -0.12 -20.90
CA CYS A 200 -5.94 -1.19 -20.30
C CYS A 200 -5.26 -0.71 -19.02
N LEU A 201 -4.85 -1.63 -18.16
CA LEU A 201 -4.05 -1.33 -16.98
C LEU A 201 -2.69 -0.69 -17.34
N PHE A 202 -2.02 -1.23 -18.36
CA PHE A 202 -0.85 -0.64 -19.00
C PHE A 202 -0.51 -1.32 -20.34
N ASP A 203 0.17 -0.58 -21.22
CA ASP A 203 0.81 -1.11 -22.42
C ASP A 203 2.29 -1.42 -22.14
N LEU A 204 2.70 -2.68 -22.33
CA LEU A 204 4.11 -3.07 -22.21
C LEU A 204 4.87 -2.59 -23.46
N LEU A 205 5.79 -1.65 -23.26
CA LEU A 205 6.59 -1.12 -24.35
C LEU A 205 7.69 -2.12 -24.78
N PRO A 206 8.00 -2.22 -26.09
CA PRO A 206 9.19 -2.89 -26.59
C PRO A 206 10.46 -2.20 -26.10
N ASP A 207 11.56 -2.96 -26.12
CA ASP A 207 12.86 -2.44 -25.68
C ASP A 207 13.32 -1.27 -26.54
N GLY A 208 13.77 -0.20 -25.89
CA GLY A 208 14.26 1.01 -26.55
C GLY A 208 13.16 1.98 -27.04
N GLN A 209 11.86 1.65 -26.87
CA GLN A 209 10.80 2.62 -27.12
C GLN A 209 10.88 3.79 -26.13
N ASP A 210 10.47 4.97 -26.60
CA ASP A 210 10.37 6.17 -25.78
C ASP A 210 9.40 5.96 -24.60
N PHE A 211 9.77 6.48 -23.44
CA PHE A 211 9.04 6.35 -22.18
C PHE A 211 8.80 7.74 -21.59
N THR A 212 8.29 8.64 -22.44
CA THR A 212 7.92 10.00 -22.07
C THR A 212 6.49 10.09 -21.53
N GLY A 213 5.72 9.00 -21.62
CA GLY A 213 4.33 8.92 -21.17
C GLY A 213 3.36 9.62 -22.13
N GLY A 214 2.09 9.63 -21.75
CA GLY A 214 1.03 10.26 -22.53
C GLY A 214 -0.34 9.95 -21.93
N GLU A 215 -1.36 9.91 -22.78
CA GLU A 215 -2.72 9.58 -22.37
C GLU A 215 -2.81 8.13 -21.83
N ASN A 216 -2.02 7.22 -22.37
CA ASN A 216 -2.01 5.82 -21.95
C ASN A 216 -1.11 5.61 -20.72
N THR A 217 -1.38 4.52 -20.00
CA THR A 217 -0.46 4.00 -18.99
C THR A 217 0.51 3.04 -19.68
N GLU A 218 1.80 3.31 -19.55
CA GLU A 218 2.87 2.59 -20.24
C GLU A 218 3.77 1.92 -19.22
N LEU A 219 4.27 0.73 -19.53
CA LEU A 219 5.22 0.00 -18.72
C LEU A 219 6.50 -0.26 -19.50
N LYS A 220 7.63 0.04 -18.87
CA LYS A 220 8.97 -0.29 -19.35
C LYS A 220 9.67 -1.23 -18.37
N ILE A 221 10.38 -2.23 -18.90
CA ILE A 221 11.29 -3.07 -18.14
C ILE A 221 12.68 -2.43 -18.23
N GLU A 222 13.29 -2.13 -17.09
CA GLU A 222 14.61 -1.52 -16.99
C GLU A 222 15.57 -2.40 -16.18
N VAL A 223 16.86 -2.35 -16.52
CA VAL A 223 17.91 -3.04 -15.78
C VAL A 223 18.79 -1.98 -15.13
N ARG A 224 18.83 -2.00 -13.80
CA ARG A 224 19.68 -1.12 -13.00
C ARG A 224 21.16 -1.40 -13.24
N ARG A 225 22.01 -0.46 -12.83
CA ARG A 225 23.48 -0.61 -12.87
C ARG A 225 24.00 -1.83 -12.10
N ASP A 226 23.31 -2.25 -11.05
CA ASP A 226 23.65 -3.44 -10.25
C ASP A 226 23.16 -4.76 -10.89
N GLY A 227 22.46 -4.70 -12.03
CA GLY A 227 21.92 -5.84 -12.75
C GLY A 227 20.51 -6.27 -12.31
N GLN A 228 19.90 -5.57 -11.36
CA GLN A 228 18.53 -5.83 -10.94
C GLN A 228 17.52 -5.34 -11.98
N VAL A 229 16.49 -6.15 -12.24
CA VAL A 229 15.37 -5.79 -13.11
C VAL A 229 14.33 -5.01 -12.33
N GLU A 230 13.89 -3.89 -12.89
CA GLU A 230 12.82 -3.05 -12.37
C GLU A 230 11.74 -2.85 -13.44
N LEU A 231 10.50 -2.66 -13.00
CA LEU A 231 9.38 -2.24 -13.83
C LEU A 231 9.10 -0.78 -13.52
N LEU A 232 9.14 0.06 -14.55
CA LEU A 232 8.75 1.46 -14.50
C LEU A 232 7.39 1.59 -15.18
N VAL A 233 6.42 2.21 -14.52
CA VAL A 233 5.08 2.40 -15.07
C VAL A 233 4.68 3.85 -14.98
N GLN A 234 4.41 4.48 -16.11
CA GLN A 234 4.11 5.90 -16.22
C GLN A 234 2.76 6.12 -16.89
N GLY A 235 2.02 7.13 -16.45
CA GLY A 235 0.75 7.51 -17.06
C GLY A 235 0.02 8.54 -16.20
N PRO A 236 -1.21 8.92 -16.59
CA PRO A 236 -2.03 9.82 -15.79
C PRO A 236 -2.19 9.27 -14.38
N TRP A 237 -1.97 10.09 -13.36
CA TRP A 237 -1.81 9.61 -11.99
C TRP A 237 -3.01 8.78 -11.50
N PHE A 238 -4.22 9.25 -11.79
CA PHE A 238 -5.47 8.57 -11.43
C PHE A 238 -5.64 7.19 -12.10
N ARG A 239 -4.91 6.90 -13.18
CA ARG A 239 -4.91 5.59 -13.86
C ARG A 239 -3.79 4.71 -13.32
N VAL A 240 -2.56 5.23 -13.28
CA VAL A 240 -1.37 4.46 -12.90
C VAL A 240 -1.41 4.01 -11.44
N THR A 241 -2.17 4.66 -10.55
CA THR A 241 -2.31 4.20 -9.16
C THR A 241 -2.78 2.73 -9.06
N PHE A 242 -3.57 2.23 -10.01
CA PHE A 242 -4.08 0.87 -10.04
C PHE A 242 -3.02 -0.20 -10.32
N VAL A 243 -1.82 0.17 -10.78
CA VAL A 243 -0.80 -0.80 -11.21
C VAL A 243 -0.02 -1.40 -10.06
N GLU A 244 0.02 -0.75 -8.89
CA GLU A 244 0.83 -1.18 -7.73
C GLU A 244 0.51 -2.63 -7.33
N THR A 245 -0.75 -2.93 -7.01
CA THR A 245 -1.16 -4.25 -6.50
C THR A 245 -1.01 -5.35 -7.55
N PRO A 246 -1.53 -5.19 -8.79
CA PRO A 246 -1.43 -6.23 -9.81
C PRO A 246 0.01 -6.54 -10.23
N LEU A 247 0.91 -5.55 -10.24
CA LEU A 247 2.32 -5.78 -10.55
C LEU A 247 3.03 -6.55 -9.46
N LEU A 248 2.82 -6.19 -8.19
CA LEU A 248 3.43 -6.91 -7.06
C LEU A 248 2.95 -8.35 -7.00
N GLN A 249 1.66 -8.59 -7.25
CA GLN A 249 1.09 -9.92 -7.37
C GLN A 249 1.67 -10.69 -8.55
N PHE A 250 1.79 -10.05 -9.72
CA PHE A 250 2.42 -10.67 -10.88
C PHE A 250 3.85 -11.12 -10.56
N LEU A 251 4.65 -10.24 -9.95
CA LEU A 251 6.03 -10.57 -9.56
C LEU A 251 6.06 -11.72 -8.55
N ALA A 252 5.22 -11.70 -7.52
CA ALA A 252 5.14 -12.77 -6.53
C ALA A 252 4.72 -14.10 -7.16
N ALA A 253 3.68 -14.11 -7.99
CA ALA A 253 3.20 -15.30 -8.68
C ALA A 253 4.25 -15.85 -9.66
N PHE A 254 4.88 -14.97 -10.45
CA PHE A 254 5.91 -15.38 -11.42
C PHE A 254 7.13 -16.00 -10.73
N MET A 255 7.59 -15.41 -9.64
CA MET A 255 8.69 -15.97 -8.84
C MET A 255 8.32 -17.30 -8.21
N THR A 256 7.10 -17.40 -7.67
CA THR A 256 6.59 -18.65 -7.09
C THR A 256 6.53 -19.76 -8.15
N ASP A 257 5.89 -19.51 -9.29
CA ASP A 257 5.82 -20.46 -10.41
C ASP A 257 7.20 -21.00 -10.80
N TYR A 258 8.18 -20.09 -10.91
CA TYR A 258 9.54 -20.48 -11.26
C TYR A 258 10.18 -21.38 -10.20
N MET A 259 10.11 -21.01 -8.91
CA MET A 259 10.66 -21.81 -7.82
C MET A 259 10.09 -23.24 -7.84
N LEU A 260 8.77 -23.37 -8.00
CA LEU A 260 8.09 -24.66 -8.07
C LEU A 260 8.59 -25.51 -9.25
N THR A 261 8.77 -24.90 -10.43
CA THR A 261 9.30 -25.63 -11.59
C THR A 261 10.75 -26.09 -11.42
N LYS A 262 11.49 -25.50 -10.47
CA LYS A 262 12.87 -25.87 -10.15
C LYS A 262 13.01 -26.89 -9.01
N GLY A 263 11.89 -27.40 -8.50
CA GLY A 263 11.90 -28.42 -7.44
C GLY A 263 11.98 -27.84 -6.05
N ASP A 264 11.44 -26.62 -5.85
CA ASP A 264 10.90 -26.25 -4.54
C ASP A 264 9.84 -27.25 -4.10
N ASN A 265 9.59 -27.35 -2.78
CA ASN A 265 8.55 -28.22 -2.23
C ASN A 265 7.28 -28.08 -3.09
N ASP A 266 6.56 -29.18 -3.31
CA ASP A 266 5.39 -29.13 -4.18
C ASP A 266 4.43 -28.01 -3.73
N PHE A 267 3.72 -27.42 -4.71
CA PHE A 267 2.83 -26.28 -4.46
C PHE A 267 1.77 -26.60 -3.39
N GLU A 268 1.46 -27.88 -3.22
CA GLU A 268 0.59 -28.40 -2.20
C GLU A 268 1.18 -28.22 -0.78
N ASP A 269 2.42 -28.63 -0.54
CA ASP A 269 3.12 -28.43 0.73
C ASP A 269 3.20 -26.95 1.10
N TRP A 270 3.38 -26.07 0.11
CA TRP A 270 3.34 -24.63 0.33
C TRP A 270 1.97 -24.15 0.81
N ASN A 271 0.90 -24.50 0.09
CA ASN A 271 -0.46 -24.16 0.51
C ASN A 271 -0.77 -24.75 1.89
N ARG A 272 -0.30 -25.96 2.21
CA ARG A 272 -0.50 -26.58 3.52
C ARG A 272 0.14 -25.76 4.63
N GLU A 273 1.40 -25.34 4.47
CA GLU A 273 2.07 -24.50 5.45
C GLU A 273 1.39 -23.13 5.60
N ALA A 274 1.03 -22.49 4.48
CA ALA A 274 0.33 -21.22 4.47
C ALA A 274 -1.01 -21.31 5.21
N LEU A 275 -1.77 -22.39 5.00
CA LEU A 275 -3.02 -22.68 5.72
C LEU A 275 -2.81 -22.93 7.20
N MET A 276 -1.76 -23.66 7.61
CA MET A 276 -1.44 -23.85 9.03
C MET A 276 -1.10 -22.52 9.69
N MET A 277 -0.25 -21.70 9.06
CA MET A 277 0.07 -20.36 9.56
C MET A 277 -1.17 -19.49 9.67
N PHE A 278 -1.98 -19.44 8.62
CA PHE A 278 -3.22 -18.69 8.56
C PHE A 278 -4.19 -19.12 9.67
N ALA A 279 -4.40 -20.43 9.85
CA ALA A 279 -5.29 -20.96 10.87
C ALA A 279 -4.87 -20.51 12.27
N VAL A 280 -3.60 -20.72 12.62
CA VAL A 280 -3.09 -20.40 13.96
C VAL A 280 -3.12 -18.89 14.22
N THR A 281 -2.63 -18.09 13.28
CA THR A 281 -2.60 -16.62 13.42
C THR A 281 -3.99 -16.00 13.47
N SER A 282 -4.95 -16.50 12.68
CA SER A 282 -6.32 -15.99 12.66
C SER A 282 -7.11 -16.34 13.92
N HIS A 283 -6.95 -17.56 14.43
CA HIS A 283 -7.55 -17.97 15.71
C HIS A 283 -6.93 -17.21 16.87
N ARG A 284 -5.59 -17.05 16.90
CA ARG A 284 -4.95 -16.29 17.96
C ARG A 284 -5.39 -14.83 17.95
N ALA A 285 -5.44 -14.19 16.78
CA ALA A 285 -5.99 -12.85 16.63
C ALA A 285 -7.46 -12.76 17.11
N PHE A 286 -8.29 -13.75 16.77
CA PHE A 286 -9.68 -13.81 17.20
C PHE A 286 -9.82 -13.93 18.73
N GLU A 287 -9.14 -14.88 19.34
CA GLU A 287 -9.23 -15.18 20.78
C GLU A 287 -8.57 -14.09 21.64
N ASP A 288 -7.36 -13.68 21.29
CA ASP A 288 -6.54 -12.84 22.17
C ASP A 288 -6.80 -11.34 21.98
N VAL A 289 -7.29 -10.93 20.80
CA VAL A 289 -7.45 -9.51 20.41
C VAL A 289 -8.92 -9.13 20.18
N ILE A 290 -9.64 -9.85 19.32
CA ILE A 290 -10.98 -9.45 18.88
C ILE A 290 -12.03 -9.76 19.96
N THR A 291 -12.16 -11.02 20.39
CA THR A 291 -13.19 -11.44 21.36
C THR A 291 -12.93 -10.91 22.76
N SER A 292 -11.67 -10.61 23.10
CA SER A 292 -11.31 -9.92 24.32
C SER A 292 -11.68 -8.43 24.31
N GLY A 293 -12.17 -7.90 23.19
CA GLY A 293 -12.57 -6.50 23.03
C GLY A 293 -11.39 -5.52 23.07
N LYS A 294 -10.16 -6.00 22.87
CA LYS A 294 -8.96 -5.18 22.97
C LYS A 294 -8.78 -4.27 21.75
N ALA A 295 -9.09 -4.77 20.55
CA ALA A 295 -8.88 -4.01 19.32
C ALA A 295 -9.65 -4.55 18.09
N ASN A 296 -9.71 -3.72 17.05
CA ASN A 296 -10.21 -4.08 15.73
C ASN A 296 -9.07 -4.46 14.79
N ILE A 297 -9.27 -5.47 13.95
CA ILE A 297 -8.31 -5.89 12.94
C ILE A 297 -8.96 -5.79 11.57
N MET A 298 -8.32 -5.06 10.67
CA MET A 298 -8.61 -5.05 9.25
C MET A 298 -7.61 -5.94 8.51
N PHE A 299 -8.13 -6.82 7.67
CA PHE A 299 -7.31 -7.66 6.81
C PHE A 299 -6.87 -6.86 5.58
N MET A 300 -5.60 -6.47 5.56
CA MET A 300 -4.94 -5.69 4.50
C MET A 300 -4.09 -6.60 3.62
N SER A 301 -4.74 -7.58 2.98
CA SER A 301 -4.11 -8.58 2.12
C SER A 301 -4.37 -8.31 0.65
N GLY A 302 -3.53 -8.85 -0.21
CA GLY A 302 -3.72 -8.75 -1.66
C GLY A 302 -2.41 -8.66 -2.42
N ARG A 303 -1.50 -7.73 -2.04
CA ARG A 303 -0.28 -7.46 -2.81
C ARG A 303 0.69 -8.63 -2.91
N ARG A 304 0.62 -9.58 -1.99
CA ARG A 304 1.55 -10.71 -1.84
C ARG A 304 0.83 -12.05 -1.75
N ALA A 305 -0.47 -12.09 -2.06
CA ALA A 305 -1.23 -13.33 -2.01
C ALA A 305 -0.67 -14.35 -3.02
N PRO A 306 -0.49 -15.61 -2.60
CA PRO A 306 0.13 -16.65 -3.43
C PRO A 306 -0.72 -17.06 -4.63
N SER A 307 -2.04 -17.04 -4.46
CA SER A 307 -3.02 -17.34 -5.49
C SER A 307 -4.35 -16.67 -5.14
N VAL A 308 -5.21 -16.48 -6.16
CA VAL A 308 -6.55 -15.93 -5.98
C VAL A 308 -7.41 -16.84 -5.10
N ASP A 309 -7.34 -18.15 -5.30
CA ASP A 309 -8.16 -19.10 -4.53
C ASP A 309 -7.81 -19.10 -3.03
N PHE A 310 -6.53 -19.02 -2.70
CA PHE A 310 -6.09 -18.91 -1.31
C PHE A 310 -6.58 -17.58 -0.70
N HIS A 311 -6.46 -16.48 -1.44
CA HIS A 311 -6.94 -15.16 -1.01
C HIS A 311 -8.46 -15.15 -0.72
N LEU A 312 -9.26 -15.76 -1.59
CA LEU A 312 -10.71 -15.90 -1.40
C LEU A 312 -11.04 -16.79 -0.18
N LEU A 313 -10.33 -17.91 -0.02
CA LEU A 313 -10.51 -18.81 1.12
C LEU A 313 -10.21 -18.12 2.45
N GLN A 314 -9.14 -17.33 2.53
CA GLN A 314 -8.80 -16.55 3.72
C GLN A 314 -9.95 -15.63 4.09
N HIS A 315 -10.46 -14.85 3.14
CA HIS A 315 -11.56 -13.92 3.41
C HIS A 315 -12.84 -14.63 3.83
N MET A 316 -13.16 -15.76 3.21
CA MET A 316 -14.34 -16.54 3.55
C MET A 316 -14.22 -17.07 4.99
N TYR A 317 -13.03 -17.55 5.37
CA TYR A 317 -12.78 -18.02 6.72
C TYR A 317 -12.84 -16.91 7.76
N LEU A 318 -12.21 -15.76 7.48
CA LEU A 318 -12.22 -14.62 8.39
C LEU A 318 -13.64 -14.04 8.54
N SER A 319 -14.45 -14.04 7.49
CA SER A 319 -15.86 -13.63 7.57
C SER A 319 -16.70 -14.57 8.44
N TYR A 320 -16.33 -15.86 8.49
CA TYR A 320 -16.94 -16.85 9.38
C TYR A 320 -16.44 -16.71 10.82
N LEU A 321 -15.14 -16.50 11.01
CA LEU A 321 -14.50 -16.51 12.31
C LEU A 321 -14.63 -15.18 13.07
N TRP A 322 -14.45 -14.04 12.40
CA TRP A 322 -14.37 -12.72 13.03
C TRP A 322 -15.70 -11.96 12.93
N PRO A 323 -16.29 -11.53 14.06
CA PRO A 323 -17.43 -10.63 14.04
C PRO A 323 -17.01 -9.28 13.44
N ASN A 324 -17.84 -8.73 12.56
CA ASN A 324 -17.57 -7.46 11.87
C ASN A 324 -16.24 -7.45 11.08
N PHE A 325 -15.94 -8.56 10.40
CA PHE A 325 -14.76 -8.68 9.55
C PHE A 325 -14.64 -7.53 8.53
N HIS A 326 -13.48 -6.87 8.53
CA HIS A 326 -13.12 -5.82 7.57
C HIS A 326 -11.98 -6.25 6.65
N SER A 327 -12.08 -5.89 5.37
CA SER A 327 -11.05 -6.17 4.35
C SER A 327 -10.73 -4.95 3.52
N SER A 328 -9.51 -4.86 2.98
CA SER A 328 -9.17 -3.90 1.93
C SER A 328 -9.44 -4.43 0.51
N SER A 329 -9.74 -5.72 0.33
CA SER A 329 -9.72 -6.35 -1.00
C SER A 329 -10.99 -6.09 -1.82
N LEU A 330 -10.81 -5.41 -2.95
CA LEU A 330 -11.90 -5.14 -3.91
C LEU A 330 -12.38 -6.41 -4.62
N LEU A 331 -11.46 -7.31 -4.96
CA LEU A 331 -11.75 -8.58 -5.62
C LEU A 331 -12.72 -9.40 -4.77
N VAL A 332 -12.41 -9.52 -3.49
CA VAL A 332 -13.24 -10.26 -2.54
C VAL A 332 -14.59 -9.57 -2.41
N SER A 333 -14.62 -8.23 -2.29
CA SER A 333 -15.87 -7.47 -2.21
C SER A 333 -16.80 -7.81 -3.37
N ARG A 334 -16.31 -7.74 -4.61
CA ARG A 334 -17.10 -8.06 -5.81
C ARG A 334 -17.54 -9.53 -5.84
N VAL A 335 -16.60 -10.45 -5.62
CA VAL A 335 -16.88 -11.89 -5.69
C VAL A 335 -17.89 -12.31 -4.62
N PHE A 336 -17.73 -11.82 -3.40
CA PHE A 336 -18.62 -12.13 -2.28
C PHE A 336 -19.99 -11.48 -2.44
N HIS A 337 -20.04 -10.25 -2.96
CA HIS A 337 -21.30 -9.59 -3.29
C HIS A 337 -22.14 -10.42 -4.27
N LYS A 338 -21.54 -10.99 -5.31
CA LYS A 338 -22.24 -11.86 -6.28
C LYS A 338 -22.87 -13.11 -5.66
N VAL A 339 -22.29 -13.63 -4.57
CA VAL A 339 -22.77 -14.84 -3.87
C VAL A 339 -23.49 -14.52 -2.54
N GLY A 340 -23.78 -13.25 -2.28
CA GLY A 340 -24.54 -12.81 -1.11
C GLY A 340 -23.77 -12.89 0.22
N ILE A 341 -22.44 -12.94 0.19
CA ILE A 341 -21.62 -12.86 1.40
C ILE A 341 -21.31 -11.38 1.69
N PRO A 342 -21.76 -10.82 2.84
CA PRO A 342 -21.49 -9.43 3.16
C PRO A 342 -20.01 -9.25 3.51
N LEU A 343 -19.37 -8.23 2.93
CA LEU A 343 -18.00 -7.84 3.25
C LEU A 343 -17.98 -6.35 3.63
N GLN A 344 -17.31 -6.02 4.73
CA GLN A 344 -17.08 -4.63 5.08
C GLN A 344 -15.74 -4.19 4.51
N ILE A 345 -15.76 -3.43 3.41
CA ILE A 345 -14.52 -2.85 2.87
C ILE A 345 -14.08 -1.63 3.67
N ALA A 346 -12.77 -1.45 3.82
CA ALA A 346 -12.18 -0.26 4.42
C ALA A 346 -10.78 0.01 3.87
N GLY A 347 -10.36 1.27 4.01
CA GLY A 347 -9.08 1.75 3.51
C GLY A 347 -8.82 3.19 3.93
N THR A 348 -7.55 3.56 3.97
CA THR A 348 -7.09 4.93 4.21
C THR A 348 -6.65 5.54 2.87
N TRP A 349 -5.67 6.44 2.86
CA TRP A 349 -4.81 6.71 1.71
C TRP A 349 -3.45 5.97 1.85
N ALA A 350 -2.53 6.18 0.90
CA ALA A 350 -1.17 5.67 0.92
C ALA A 350 -0.12 6.77 0.65
N HIS A 351 1.16 6.48 0.90
CA HIS A 351 2.28 7.41 0.71
C HIS A 351 2.42 7.97 -0.71
N GLU A 352 1.85 7.33 -1.72
CA GLU A 352 1.90 7.85 -3.10
C GLU A 352 1.31 9.27 -3.21
N GLY A 353 0.35 9.64 -2.35
CA GLY A 353 -0.25 10.97 -2.30
C GLY A 353 0.75 12.06 -1.93
N PRO A 354 1.30 12.04 -0.71
CA PRO A 354 2.35 12.96 -0.31
C PRO A 354 3.57 12.91 -1.24
N MET A 355 3.97 11.73 -1.71
CA MET A 355 5.10 11.58 -2.64
C MET A 355 4.84 12.27 -3.98
N ALA A 356 3.65 12.11 -4.57
CA ALA A 356 3.30 12.81 -5.81
C ALA A 356 3.41 14.32 -5.62
N PHE A 357 2.89 14.85 -4.51
CA PHE A 357 2.94 16.28 -4.24
C PHE A 357 4.35 16.80 -3.99
N MET A 358 5.21 16.02 -3.31
CA MET A 358 6.65 16.34 -3.21
C MET A 358 7.32 16.40 -4.59
N ALA A 359 6.98 15.48 -5.50
CA ALA A 359 7.50 15.52 -6.86
C ALA A 359 6.95 16.71 -7.68
N MET A 360 5.66 17.04 -7.56
CA MET A 360 5.00 18.09 -8.36
C MET A 360 5.24 19.51 -7.84
N TYR A 361 5.35 19.68 -6.52
CA TYR A 361 5.41 20.98 -5.84
C TYR A 361 6.67 21.20 -5.03
N GLY A 362 7.54 20.20 -4.87
CA GLY A 362 8.68 20.29 -3.95
C GLY A 362 9.68 21.40 -4.28
N ALA A 363 9.83 21.77 -5.56
CA ALA A 363 10.65 22.92 -5.95
C ALA A 363 10.08 24.27 -5.45
N ARG A 364 8.76 24.34 -5.23
CA ARG A 364 8.04 25.56 -4.80
C ARG A 364 7.77 25.59 -3.31
N LEU A 365 7.40 24.43 -2.74
CA LEU A 365 6.92 24.32 -1.37
C LEU A 365 7.93 23.67 -0.42
N ASP A 366 8.88 22.87 -0.93
CA ASP A 366 9.74 22.02 -0.10
C ASP A 366 11.19 22.51 0.00
N SER A 367 11.35 23.82 0.19
CA SER A 367 12.65 24.45 0.41
C SER A 367 13.21 24.11 1.79
N ASN A 368 12.39 24.22 2.84
CA ASN A 368 12.80 24.06 4.24
C ASN A 368 12.23 22.81 4.92
N LEU A 369 11.05 22.38 4.47
CA LEU A 369 10.19 21.34 5.04
C LEU A 369 9.34 20.72 3.94
N PRO A 370 8.80 19.49 4.10
CA PRO A 370 7.98 18.87 3.06
C PRO A 370 6.53 19.39 3.07
N VAL A 371 6.33 20.69 2.89
CA VAL A 371 5.02 21.39 2.96
C VAL A 371 4.04 20.85 1.93
N SER A 372 4.52 20.43 0.75
CA SER A 372 3.71 19.80 -0.30
C SER A 372 2.95 18.56 0.19
N SER A 373 3.47 17.84 1.21
CA SER A 373 2.77 16.71 1.83
C SER A 373 1.48 17.12 2.55
N LEU A 374 1.43 18.34 3.10
CA LEU A 374 0.20 18.92 3.67
C LEU A 374 -0.79 19.32 2.58
N LEU A 375 -0.32 19.75 1.41
CA LEU A 375 -1.21 20.09 0.31
C LEU A 375 -2.04 18.87 -0.13
N TRP A 376 -1.42 17.68 -0.22
CA TRP A 376 -2.14 16.43 -0.41
C TRP A 376 -3.13 16.14 0.73
N THR A 377 -2.73 16.41 1.97
CA THR A 377 -3.58 16.23 3.17
C THR A 377 -4.88 17.00 3.08
N VAL A 378 -4.74 18.30 2.83
CA VAL A 378 -5.86 19.23 2.77
C VAL A 378 -6.76 18.91 1.58
N LEU A 379 -6.17 18.56 0.43
CA LEU A 379 -6.92 18.12 -0.75
C LEU A 379 -7.73 16.85 -0.47
N PHE A 380 -7.10 15.82 0.10
CA PHE A 380 -7.77 14.56 0.39
C PHE A 380 -8.91 14.76 1.40
N TRP A 381 -8.68 15.52 2.48
CA TRP A 381 -9.71 15.84 3.47
C TRP A 381 -10.86 16.62 2.85
N GLY A 382 -10.56 17.62 2.01
CA GLY A 382 -11.57 18.38 1.27
C GLY A 382 -12.43 17.50 0.35
N CYS A 383 -11.81 16.51 -0.31
CA CYS A 383 -12.49 15.60 -1.23
C CYS A 383 -13.30 14.50 -0.52
N THR A 384 -12.80 13.97 0.60
CA THR A 384 -13.32 12.74 1.21
C THR A 384 -13.99 12.94 2.57
N SER A 385 -13.72 14.04 3.26
CA SER A 385 -14.03 14.25 4.68
C SER A 385 -13.39 13.19 5.62
N ASN A 386 -12.44 12.39 5.13
CA ASN A 386 -11.72 11.41 5.93
C ASN A 386 -10.42 12.06 6.46
N HIS A 387 -10.37 12.29 7.77
CA HIS A 387 -9.22 12.92 8.43
C HIS A 387 -8.22 11.91 9.00
N THR A 388 -8.11 10.72 8.40
CA THR A 388 -7.04 9.77 8.73
C THR A 388 -5.74 10.25 8.11
N VAL A 389 -4.62 10.11 8.84
CA VAL A 389 -3.29 10.49 8.35
C VAL A 389 -2.34 9.30 8.30
N LEU A 390 -1.36 9.41 7.41
CA LEU A 390 -0.25 8.47 7.23
C LEU A 390 1.05 9.29 7.22
N PRO A 391 1.59 9.60 8.41
CA PRO A 391 2.47 10.75 8.60
C PRO A 391 3.96 10.47 8.29
N ASP A 392 4.33 9.22 8.07
CA ASP A 392 5.72 8.75 7.93
C ASP A 392 6.26 8.80 6.49
N ALA A 393 5.71 9.64 5.60
CA ALA A 393 6.30 9.80 4.25
C ALA A 393 7.76 10.31 4.34
N VAL A 394 7.98 11.28 5.22
CA VAL A 394 9.29 11.85 5.54
C VAL A 394 9.64 11.62 7.02
N GLY A 395 8.67 11.78 7.92
CA GLY A 395 8.83 11.54 9.35
C GLY A 395 7.61 12.04 10.12
N SER A 396 7.10 11.22 11.03
CA SER A 396 5.83 11.44 11.72
C SER A 396 5.87 12.66 12.63
N ALA A 397 7.00 12.92 13.30
CA ALA A 397 7.18 14.11 14.13
C ALA A 397 7.15 15.40 13.31
N THR A 398 7.82 15.43 12.15
CA THR A 398 7.80 16.58 11.23
C THR A 398 6.38 16.84 10.75
N TYR A 399 5.68 15.80 10.31
CA TYR A 399 4.31 15.91 9.84
C TYR A 399 3.34 16.38 10.93
N LYS A 400 3.44 15.83 12.15
CA LYS A 400 2.67 16.29 13.32
C LYS A 400 2.89 17.78 13.59
N CYS A 401 4.16 18.21 13.65
CA CYS A 401 4.51 19.60 13.95
C CYS A 401 3.97 20.54 12.86
N MET A 402 4.11 20.17 11.59
CA MET A 402 3.53 20.92 10.47
C MET A 402 2.00 21.06 10.61
N LEU A 403 1.27 19.96 10.88
CA LEU A 403 -0.18 20.02 11.12
C LEU A 403 -0.56 20.91 12.29
N ARG A 404 0.21 20.89 13.38
CA ARG A 404 -0.02 21.77 14.54
C ARG A 404 0.12 23.23 14.15
N ASP A 405 1.20 23.57 13.44
CA ASP A 405 1.52 24.95 13.09
C ASP A 405 0.49 25.55 12.12
N VAL A 406 -0.16 24.73 11.29
CA VAL A 406 -1.28 25.17 10.43
C VAL A 406 -2.67 24.95 11.06
N GLY A 407 -2.73 24.60 12.34
CA GLY A 407 -3.97 24.46 13.10
C GLY A 407 -4.81 23.21 12.78
N LEU A 408 -4.29 22.25 12.01
CA LEU A 408 -5.03 21.06 11.56
C LEU A 408 -4.86 19.83 12.45
N LEU A 409 -3.91 19.83 13.39
CA LEU A 409 -3.60 18.64 14.20
C LEU A 409 -4.82 18.08 14.95
N ASN A 410 -5.67 18.96 15.50
CA ASN A 410 -6.86 18.55 16.25
C ASN A 410 -7.99 18.01 15.38
N ASP A 411 -7.89 18.10 14.05
CA ASP A 411 -8.88 17.53 13.13
C ASP A 411 -8.55 16.07 12.77
N VAL A 412 -7.33 15.60 13.12
CA VAL A 412 -6.88 14.23 12.83
C VAL A 412 -7.74 13.23 13.57
N SER A 413 -8.39 12.35 12.81
CA SER A 413 -9.28 11.32 13.36
C SER A 413 -8.53 10.05 13.79
N ILE A 414 -7.53 9.63 13.02
CA ILE A 414 -6.68 8.47 13.29
C ILE A 414 -5.29 8.73 12.67
N ALA A 415 -4.22 8.41 13.38
CA ALA A 415 -2.86 8.37 12.84
C ALA A 415 -2.42 6.92 12.58
N ARG A 416 -2.15 6.58 11.32
CA ARG A 416 -1.70 5.24 10.92
C ARG A 416 -0.17 5.14 10.91
N GLN A 417 0.37 4.23 11.69
CA GLN A 417 1.79 3.87 11.74
C GLN A 417 2.15 2.87 10.63
N ASP A 418 3.17 3.21 9.83
CA ASP A 418 3.68 2.38 8.72
C ASP A 418 5.22 2.31 8.72
N SER A 419 5.89 2.78 9.78
CA SER A 419 7.32 2.61 10.06
C SER A 419 7.68 3.09 11.47
N GLY A 420 8.94 2.92 11.88
CA GLY A 420 9.44 3.35 13.19
C GLY A 420 8.98 2.50 14.38
N ARG A 421 9.41 2.90 15.58
CA ARG A 421 9.05 2.22 16.84
C ARG A 421 7.62 2.54 17.28
N MET A 422 6.88 1.51 17.66
CA MET A 422 5.49 1.63 18.13
C MET A 422 5.37 2.54 19.35
N GLU A 423 6.28 2.43 20.33
CA GLU A 423 6.21 3.27 21.54
C GLU A 423 6.35 4.75 21.21
N ARG A 424 7.30 5.09 20.32
CA ARG A 424 7.55 6.48 19.91
C ARG A 424 6.38 7.01 19.08
N PHE A 425 5.86 6.21 18.15
CA PHE A 425 4.71 6.64 17.35
C PHE A 425 3.47 6.87 18.21
N ALA A 426 3.18 5.99 19.17
CA ALA A 426 2.09 6.21 20.13
C ALA A 426 2.29 7.51 20.92
N ALA A 427 3.50 7.76 21.43
CA ALA A 427 3.83 8.97 22.17
C ALA A 427 3.68 10.27 21.34
N LEU A 428 3.89 10.21 20.02
CA LEU A 428 3.70 11.37 19.14
C LEU A 428 2.24 11.85 19.13
N PHE A 429 1.27 10.94 19.18
CA PHE A 429 -0.16 11.21 19.05
C PHE A 429 -0.95 11.01 20.34
N ASP A 430 -0.27 10.77 21.46
CA ASP A 430 -0.89 10.63 22.78
C ASP A 430 -1.70 11.89 23.14
N GLY A 431 -2.91 11.66 23.65
CA GLY A 431 -3.88 12.72 23.95
C GLY A 431 -4.43 13.49 22.72
N ILE A 432 -3.99 13.20 21.50
CA ILE A 432 -4.42 13.89 20.27
C ILE A 432 -5.46 13.07 19.52
N CYS A 433 -5.12 11.85 19.11
CA CYS A 433 -6.00 10.98 18.32
C CYS A 433 -5.66 9.49 18.53
N PRO A 434 -6.61 8.57 18.23
CA PRO A 434 -6.30 7.14 18.14
C PRO A 434 -5.19 6.83 17.13
N VAL A 435 -4.39 5.81 17.45
CA VAL A 435 -3.33 5.29 16.56
C VAL A 435 -3.68 3.92 16.02
N MET A 436 -3.30 3.68 14.77
CA MET A 436 -3.48 2.42 14.06
C MET A 436 -2.13 1.83 13.66
N ALA A 437 -1.86 0.55 13.93
CA ALA A 437 -0.63 -0.12 13.51
C ALA A 437 -0.87 -0.87 12.19
N SER A 438 -0.01 -0.66 11.19
CA SER A 438 -0.15 -1.34 9.88
C SER A 438 1.09 -2.10 9.40
N GLU A 439 2.20 -2.06 10.14
CA GLU A 439 3.36 -2.94 9.96
C GLU A 439 3.37 -4.12 10.94
N ILE A 440 2.29 -4.90 10.94
CA ILE A 440 2.19 -6.12 11.77
C ILE A 440 2.73 -7.33 11.01
N GLU A 441 3.79 -7.94 11.54
CA GLU A 441 4.56 -9.00 10.86
C GLU A 441 4.66 -10.31 11.66
N SER A 442 4.27 -10.26 12.93
CA SER A 442 4.28 -11.32 13.93
C SER A 442 3.23 -11.07 15.02
N PHE A 443 2.92 -12.09 15.83
CA PHE A 443 2.00 -11.87 16.95
C PHE A 443 2.61 -10.98 18.05
N SER A 444 3.93 -11.01 18.23
CA SER A 444 4.60 -10.09 19.17
C SER A 444 4.41 -8.62 18.80
N ASP A 445 4.25 -8.31 17.51
CA ASP A 445 3.96 -6.94 17.07
C ASP A 445 2.56 -6.49 17.56
N PHE A 446 1.57 -7.39 17.56
CA PHE A 446 0.26 -7.10 18.17
C PHE A 446 0.38 -6.85 19.66
N GLU A 447 1.11 -7.70 20.39
CA GLU A 447 1.27 -7.56 21.84
C GLU A 447 1.98 -6.23 22.20
N SER A 448 3.04 -5.89 21.48
CA SER A 448 3.77 -4.62 21.64
C SER A 448 2.88 -3.42 21.34
N ALA A 449 2.14 -3.44 20.24
CA ALA A 449 1.22 -2.37 19.88
C ALA A 449 0.07 -2.22 20.90
N LEU A 450 -0.51 -3.32 21.36
CA LEU A 450 -1.54 -3.31 22.41
C LEU A 450 -0.99 -2.72 23.71
N ALA A 451 0.24 -3.06 24.09
CA ALA A 451 0.92 -2.47 25.25
C ALA A 451 1.17 -0.96 25.08
N CYS A 452 1.31 -0.49 23.84
CA CYS A 452 1.41 0.93 23.50
C CYS A 452 0.05 1.64 23.35
N GLY A 453 -1.08 0.94 23.57
CA GLY A 453 -2.43 1.52 23.54
C GLY A 453 -3.11 1.57 22.17
N TYR A 454 -2.57 0.89 21.16
CA TYR A 454 -3.21 0.78 19.84
C TYR A 454 -4.52 -0.02 19.93
N LYS A 455 -5.54 0.44 19.19
CA LYS A 455 -6.87 -0.20 19.14
C LYS A 455 -7.33 -0.58 17.75
N ASP A 456 -6.59 -0.19 16.73
CA ASP A 456 -6.89 -0.49 15.33
C ASP A 456 -5.64 -1.03 14.64
N PHE A 457 -5.84 -2.08 13.84
CA PHE A 457 -4.76 -2.81 13.19
C PHE A 457 -5.05 -3.06 11.73
N GLY A 458 -4.03 -2.93 10.88
CA GLY A 458 -4.00 -3.40 9.51
C GLY A 458 -2.96 -4.51 9.38
N ALA A 459 -3.37 -5.71 9.00
CA ALA A 459 -2.44 -6.83 8.88
C ALA A 459 -2.78 -7.67 7.63
N GLY A 460 -1.76 -8.04 6.86
CA GLY A 460 -1.88 -8.86 5.65
C GLY A 460 -0.91 -10.03 5.68
N GLY A 461 0.38 -9.74 5.45
CA GLY A 461 1.44 -10.75 5.35
C GLY A 461 1.59 -11.67 6.57
N PHE A 462 1.21 -11.19 7.75
CA PHE A 462 1.14 -11.96 8.99
C PHE A 462 0.25 -13.21 8.88
N PHE A 463 -0.88 -13.13 8.16
CA PHE A 463 -1.89 -14.19 8.08
C PHE A 463 -1.58 -15.27 7.02
N GLY A 464 -0.30 -15.60 6.83
CA GLY A 464 0.11 -16.74 6.00
C GLY A 464 0.42 -16.44 4.53
N GLU A 465 0.46 -15.17 4.10
CA GLU A 465 0.99 -14.82 2.77
C GLU A 465 2.54 -14.92 2.72
N LYS A 466 3.21 -15.09 3.87
CA LYS A 466 4.66 -15.26 3.99
C LYS A 466 5.03 -16.71 4.29
N ARG A 467 5.96 -17.28 3.52
CA ARG A 467 6.52 -18.62 3.78
C ARG A 467 7.65 -18.54 4.79
N LYS A 468 7.30 -18.60 6.08
CA LYS A 468 8.26 -18.40 7.18
C LYS A 468 9.23 -19.57 7.35
N SER A 469 8.84 -20.84 7.08
CA SER A 469 9.71 -22.00 7.31
C SER A 469 10.95 -22.06 6.40
N LEU A 470 10.88 -21.39 5.25
CA LEU A 470 11.95 -21.37 4.25
C LEU A 470 12.65 -20.00 4.13
N GLY A 471 12.26 -19.02 4.94
CA GLY A 471 12.77 -17.65 4.82
C GLY A 471 12.38 -16.95 3.51
N VAL A 472 11.46 -17.53 2.71
CA VAL A 472 11.02 -16.94 1.44
C VAL A 472 10.01 -15.85 1.74
N GLU A 473 10.50 -14.62 1.84
CA GLU A 473 9.67 -13.42 1.79
C GLU A 473 9.91 -12.71 0.46
N PHE A 474 8.85 -12.53 -0.33
CA PHE A 474 8.87 -11.56 -1.42
C PHE A 474 8.86 -10.15 -0.85
N SER A 475 10.04 -9.62 -0.56
CA SER A 475 10.23 -8.23 -0.16
C SER A 475 10.18 -7.34 -1.41
N LEU A 476 8.97 -7.10 -1.89
CA LEU A 476 8.67 -6.29 -3.05
C LEU A 476 7.99 -4.98 -2.63
N ALA A 477 8.30 -3.90 -3.33
CA ALA A 477 7.58 -2.64 -3.25
C ALA A 477 7.38 -2.06 -4.65
N ALA A 478 6.32 -1.29 -4.84
CA ALA A 478 6.14 -0.42 -5.99
C ALA A 478 5.76 0.96 -5.45
N LYS A 479 6.52 2.00 -5.82
CA LYS A 479 6.34 3.35 -5.25
C LYS A 479 6.43 4.39 -6.35
N LEU A 480 5.68 5.47 -6.16
CA LEU A 480 5.79 6.66 -6.99
C LEU A 480 7.17 7.29 -6.76
N THR A 481 7.95 7.49 -7.81
CA THR A 481 9.30 8.07 -7.72
C THR A 481 9.48 9.35 -8.54
N LYS A 482 8.55 9.61 -9.47
CA LYS A 482 8.61 10.75 -10.40
C LYS A 482 7.20 11.24 -10.73
N ALA A 483 7.07 12.55 -10.92
CA ALA A 483 5.87 13.18 -11.46
C ALA A 483 6.24 14.21 -12.52
N THR A 484 5.41 14.33 -13.54
CA THR A 484 5.48 15.35 -14.58
C THR A 484 4.20 16.16 -14.56
N VAL A 485 4.32 17.49 -14.52
CA VAL A 485 3.17 18.42 -14.54
C VAL A 485 3.23 19.33 -15.76
N LEU A 486 2.06 19.77 -16.21
CA LEU A 486 1.92 20.78 -17.24
C LEU A 486 1.87 22.16 -16.57
N ASN A 487 2.77 23.05 -16.96
CA ASN A 487 2.83 24.41 -16.48
C ASN A 487 1.84 25.30 -17.27
N PRO A 488 1.40 26.45 -16.72
CA PRO A 488 0.46 27.35 -17.40
C PRO A 488 0.96 27.90 -18.74
N ASP A 489 2.28 27.93 -18.97
CA ASP A 489 2.90 28.34 -20.22
C ASP A 489 2.96 27.22 -21.29
N GLY A 490 2.39 26.05 -20.99
CA GLY A 490 2.37 24.88 -21.86
C GLY A 490 3.63 24.02 -21.80
N THR A 491 4.64 24.39 -21.01
CA THR A 491 5.84 23.57 -20.79
C THR A 491 5.58 22.48 -19.75
N THR A 492 6.41 21.44 -19.73
CA THR A 492 6.34 20.41 -18.68
C THR A 492 7.47 20.55 -17.67
N SER A 493 7.18 20.40 -16.39
CA SER A 493 8.20 20.25 -15.35
C SER A 493 8.18 18.84 -14.77
N VAL A 494 9.36 18.33 -14.43
CA VAL A 494 9.57 16.99 -13.86
C VAL A 494 10.16 17.14 -12.48
N GLY A 495 9.62 16.40 -11.52
CA GLY A 495 10.20 16.28 -10.19
C GLY A 495 10.18 14.85 -9.68
N TYR A 496 10.86 14.65 -8.55
CA TYR A 496 11.14 13.34 -7.99
C TYR A 496 10.78 13.29 -6.51
N ALA A 497 10.43 12.10 -6.05
CA ALA A 497 10.04 11.86 -4.66
C ALA A 497 10.83 10.68 -4.06
N GLY A 498 11.05 10.76 -2.75
CA GLY A 498 11.52 9.65 -1.93
C GLY A 498 10.60 9.41 -0.75
N LYS A 499 10.56 8.17 -0.24
CA LYS A 499 9.95 7.84 1.07
C LYS A 499 11.07 7.54 2.05
N LEU A 500 11.14 8.29 3.14
CA LEU A 500 12.12 8.07 4.21
C LEU A 500 11.57 7.10 5.27
N GLY A 501 10.40 7.39 5.84
CA GLY A 501 9.88 6.67 7.02
C GLY A 501 10.35 7.27 8.35
N ASP A 502 9.83 6.74 9.45
CA ASP A 502 10.34 6.97 10.79
C ASP A 502 11.60 6.14 11.06
N PHE A 503 12.50 6.67 11.89
CA PHE A 503 13.76 6.01 12.19
C PHE A 503 13.51 4.71 12.99
N PRO A 504 14.04 3.56 12.55
CA PRO A 504 13.78 2.27 13.21
C PRO A 504 14.20 2.22 14.69
N ASP A 505 15.26 2.95 15.06
CA ASP A 505 15.82 2.92 16.42
C ASP A 505 15.29 4.06 17.31
N GLY A 506 14.34 4.86 16.82
CA GLY A 506 13.70 5.92 17.59
C GLY A 506 13.63 7.25 16.83
N SER A 507 14.51 8.19 17.20
CA SER A 507 14.51 9.57 16.69
C SER A 507 15.55 9.75 15.59
N TRP A 508 15.20 10.42 14.49
CA TRP A 508 16.16 10.83 13.46
C TRP A 508 17.26 11.76 14.00
N THR A 509 17.07 12.42 15.16
CA THR A 509 18.15 13.18 15.83
C THR A 509 19.30 12.30 16.29
N SER A 510 19.07 10.99 16.42
CA SER A 510 20.10 9.98 16.76
C SER A 510 20.74 9.32 15.54
N PHE A 511 20.36 9.71 14.32
CA PHE A 511 20.91 9.14 13.10
C PHE A 511 22.41 9.41 12.98
N ASP A 512 23.16 8.33 12.77
CA ASP A 512 24.57 8.37 12.38
C ASP A 512 24.75 7.63 11.05
N SER A 513 25.67 8.14 10.25
CA SER A 513 26.18 7.55 9.02
C SER A 513 26.59 6.07 9.16
N ALA A 514 27.03 5.63 10.34
CA ALA A 514 27.32 4.22 10.62
C ALA A 514 26.09 3.30 10.43
N ASN A 515 24.88 3.83 10.63
CA ASN A 515 23.62 3.10 10.52
C ASN A 515 22.89 3.37 9.18
N ALA A 516 23.53 4.06 8.24
CA ALA A 516 22.92 4.44 6.97
C ALA A 516 22.38 3.25 6.17
N CYS A 517 23.02 2.09 6.23
CA CYS A 517 22.55 0.89 5.53
C CYS A 517 21.19 0.42 6.04
N ALA A 518 21.00 0.37 7.37
CA ALA A 518 19.72 0.03 7.98
C ALA A 518 18.65 1.09 7.68
N ALA A 519 19.01 2.38 7.80
CA ALA A 519 18.12 3.49 7.52
C ALA A 519 17.64 3.54 6.05
N LYS A 520 18.48 3.09 5.11
CA LYS A 520 18.16 3.06 3.67
C LYS A 520 17.42 1.80 3.22
N GLN A 521 17.21 0.81 4.08
CA GLN A 521 16.62 -0.48 3.66
C GLN A 521 15.23 -0.35 3.02
N LYS A 522 14.42 0.61 3.48
CA LYS A 522 13.09 0.90 2.94
C LYS A 522 13.07 2.15 2.04
N PHE A 523 14.20 2.84 1.89
CA PHE A 523 14.33 4.03 1.07
C PHE A 523 14.25 3.67 -0.41
N ILE A 524 13.49 4.48 -1.15
CA ILE A 524 13.25 4.30 -2.58
C ILE A 524 13.08 5.66 -3.23
N VAL A 525 13.73 5.81 -4.38
CA VAL A 525 13.80 7.03 -5.17
C VAL A 525 14.11 6.64 -6.63
N SER A 526 13.82 7.53 -7.58
CA SER A 526 14.15 7.32 -8.99
C SER A 526 15.66 7.15 -9.21
N ASN A 527 16.04 6.30 -10.16
CA ASN A 527 17.43 6.17 -10.61
C ASN A 527 17.91 7.42 -11.40
N GLU A 528 17.02 8.37 -11.72
CA GLU A 528 17.33 9.63 -12.40
C GLU A 528 17.90 10.71 -11.45
N VAL A 529 17.94 10.45 -10.14
CA VAL A 529 18.46 11.41 -9.15
C VAL A 529 19.56 10.80 -8.28
N ASP A 530 20.35 11.66 -7.66
CA ASP A 530 21.30 11.26 -6.62
C ASP A 530 20.54 10.80 -5.37
N SER A 531 20.54 9.48 -5.15
CA SER A 531 19.87 8.84 -4.03
C SER A 531 20.41 9.29 -2.68
N ASP A 532 21.71 9.58 -2.57
CA ASP A 532 22.31 9.99 -1.30
C ASP A 532 21.97 11.43 -0.98
N HIS A 533 21.94 12.30 -2.00
CA HIS A 533 21.48 13.68 -1.85
C HIS A 533 20.01 13.74 -1.42
N MET A 534 19.12 13.00 -2.09
CA MET A 534 17.69 12.96 -1.72
C MET A 534 17.50 12.41 -0.31
N PHE A 535 18.21 11.34 0.04
CA PHE A 535 18.17 10.78 1.40
C PHE A 535 18.59 11.81 2.45
N ALA A 536 19.72 12.49 2.25
CA ALA A 536 20.21 13.52 3.17
C ALA A 536 19.21 14.67 3.34
N LYS A 537 18.59 15.14 2.25
CA LYS A 537 17.55 16.18 2.30
C LYS A 537 16.36 15.75 3.17
N LEU A 538 15.85 14.54 2.98
CA LEU A 538 14.71 14.06 3.76
C LEU A 538 15.07 13.82 5.23
N VAL A 539 16.29 13.37 5.51
CA VAL A 539 16.78 13.25 6.90
C VAL A 539 16.83 14.61 7.57
N GLU A 540 17.27 15.66 6.89
CA GLU A 540 17.26 17.03 7.43
C GLU A 540 15.84 17.45 7.85
N PHE A 541 14.84 17.18 7.02
CA PHE A 541 13.44 17.46 7.33
C PHE A 541 12.95 16.65 8.54
N ALA A 542 13.30 15.38 8.62
CA ALA A 542 12.91 14.50 9.72
C ALA A 542 13.54 14.93 11.06
N VAL A 543 14.84 15.27 11.05
CA VAL A 543 15.58 15.77 12.21
C VAL A 543 14.95 17.03 12.79
N LYS A 544 14.49 17.97 11.96
CA LYS A 544 13.81 19.20 12.43
C LYS A 544 12.56 18.88 13.25
N GLY A 545 11.72 17.98 12.75
CA GLY A 545 10.49 17.57 13.43
C GLY A 545 10.75 16.79 14.71
N ASP A 546 11.66 15.84 14.66
CA ASP A 546 12.03 15.07 15.84
C ASP A 546 12.68 15.94 16.92
N THR A 547 13.52 16.91 16.55
CA THR A 547 14.08 17.89 17.48
C THR A 547 12.98 18.71 18.17
N ALA A 548 11.98 19.18 17.40
CA ALA A 548 10.87 19.95 17.94
C ALA A 548 10.01 19.11 18.90
N HIS A 549 9.74 17.85 18.55
CA HIS A 549 8.98 16.94 19.42
C HIS A 549 9.76 16.54 20.68
N ASP A 550 11.04 16.17 20.56
CA ASP A 550 11.87 15.78 21.69
C ASP A 550 12.03 16.95 22.69
N ALA A 551 12.05 18.20 22.19
CA ALA A 551 12.01 19.40 23.02
C ALA A 551 10.68 19.56 23.79
N GLU A 552 9.54 19.36 23.13
CA GLU A 552 8.19 19.41 23.72
C GLU A 552 8.06 18.39 24.86
N VAL A 553 8.49 17.14 24.62
CA VAL A 553 8.50 16.06 25.62
C VAL A 553 9.40 16.40 26.81
N SER A 554 10.48 17.15 26.58
CA SER A 554 11.38 17.64 27.63
C SER A 554 10.83 18.87 28.39
N GLY A 555 9.57 19.25 28.17
CA GLY A 555 8.92 20.39 28.82
C GLY A 555 9.33 21.75 28.28
N LYS A 556 10.03 21.81 27.13
CA LYS A 556 10.33 23.07 26.45
C LYS A 556 9.08 23.54 25.68
N PRO A 557 8.90 24.85 25.49
CA PRO A 557 7.80 25.34 24.67
C PRO A 557 7.87 24.74 23.25
N PRO A 558 6.72 24.38 22.65
CA PRO A 558 6.69 23.80 21.32
C PRO A 558 7.31 24.77 20.31
N HIS A 559 8.36 24.31 19.63
CA HIS A 559 9.03 25.08 18.59
C HIS A 559 8.19 25.05 17.31
N GLN A 560 7.82 26.22 16.79
CA GLN A 560 7.18 26.35 15.48
C GLN A 560 8.17 25.90 14.40
N LEU A 561 7.76 24.96 13.58
CA LEU A 561 8.55 24.39 12.51
C LEU A 561 8.26 25.11 11.19
N MET A 562 6.98 25.37 10.89
CA MET A 562 6.58 26.14 9.71
C MET A 562 6.70 27.65 9.95
N SER A 563 7.23 28.36 8.94
CA SER A 563 7.21 29.84 8.90
C SER A 563 5.88 30.36 8.37
N LYS A 564 5.62 31.67 8.58
CA LYS A 564 4.49 32.35 7.91
C LYS A 564 4.55 32.22 6.38
N SER A 565 5.75 32.27 5.79
CA SER A 565 5.94 32.12 4.35
C SER A 565 5.58 30.71 3.85
N ASP A 566 5.94 29.66 4.60
CA ASP A 566 5.60 28.28 4.22
C ASP A 566 4.08 28.08 4.22
N ALA A 567 3.40 28.54 5.27
CA ALA A 567 1.95 28.42 5.39
C ALA A 567 1.22 29.29 4.34
N SER A 568 1.73 30.49 4.03
CA SER A 568 1.16 31.36 2.99
C SER A 568 1.32 30.75 1.59
N ALA A 569 2.46 30.10 1.31
CA ALA A 569 2.68 29.39 0.05
C ALA A 569 1.70 28.20 -0.10
N LEU A 570 1.45 27.45 0.98
CA LEU A 570 0.44 26.40 1.00
C LEU A 570 -0.96 26.95 0.69
N VAL A 571 -1.34 28.08 1.30
CA VAL A 571 -2.63 28.75 1.03
C VAL A 571 -2.74 29.17 -0.43
N ALA A 572 -1.70 29.78 -1.00
CA ALA A 572 -1.72 30.21 -2.40
C ALA A 572 -1.95 29.06 -3.39
N GLU A 573 -1.34 27.89 -3.14
CA GLU A 573 -1.57 26.70 -3.97
C GLU A 573 -2.99 26.13 -3.80
N LEU A 574 -3.56 26.20 -2.60
CA LEU A 574 -4.97 25.84 -2.35
C LEU A 574 -5.95 26.79 -3.05
N GLU A 575 -5.66 28.09 -3.04
CA GLU A 575 -6.44 29.11 -3.76
C GLU A 575 -6.43 28.82 -5.27
N HIS A 576 -5.27 28.46 -5.83
CA HIS A 576 -5.15 28.11 -7.24
C HIS A 576 -6.01 26.88 -7.60
N ILE A 577 -5.97 25.83 -6.78
CA ILE A 577 -6.82 24.63 -6.97
C ILE A 577 -8.31 25.00 -6.87
N LEU A 578 -8.70 25.79 -5.87
CA LEU A 578 -10.09 26.21 -5.66
C LEU A 578 -10.63 27.10 -6.78
N ALA A 579 -9.77 27.95 -7.36
CA ALA A 579 -10.11 28.83 -8.46
C ALA A 579 -10.29 28.09 -9.79
N ALA A 580 -9.89 26.82 -9.88
CA ALA A 580 -10.05 26.02 -11.09
C ALA A 580 -11.54 25.91 -11.47
N PRO A 581 -11.94 26.24 -12.72
CA PRO A 581 -13.34 26.22 -13.12
C PRO A 581 -14.03 24.85 -12.96
N SER A 582 -13.26 23.77 -13.09
CA SER A 582 -13.73 22.40 -12.86
C SER A 582 -14.18 22.14 -11.43
N MET A 583 -13.74 22.92 -10.44
CA MET A 583 -14.20 22.82 -9.04
C MET A 583 -15.65 23.30 -8.85
N ALA A 584 -16.21 24.06 -9.80
CA ALA A 584 -17.59 24.54 -9.73
C ALA A 584 -18.63 23.40 -9.68
N GLN A 585 -18.32 22.24 -10.27
CA GLN A 585 -19.17 21.05 -10.21
C GLN A 585 -19.03 20.28 -8.87
N TYR A 586 -17.97 20.57 -8.10
CA TYR A 586 -17.62 19.90 -6.85
C TYR A 586 -17.92 20.78 -5.63
N LYS A 587 -19.08 21.45 -5.60
CA LYS A 587 -19.44 22.47 -4.60
C LYS A 587 -19.20 22.05 -3.14
N LYS A 588 -19.59 20.83 -2.74
CA LYS A 588 -19.37 20.33 -1.38
C LYS A 588 -17.87 20.22 -1.05
N MET A 589 -17.07 19.72 -1.99
CA MET A 589 -15.62 19.59 -1.82
C MET A 589 -14.96 20.97 -1.78
N ALA A 590 -15.33 21.86 -2.70
CA ALA A 590 -14.81 23.23 -2.74
C ALA A 590 -15.10 23.99 -1.43
N ASN A 591 -16.30 23.85 -0.87
CA ASN A 591 -16.65 24.47 0.42
C ASN A 591 -15.80 23.92 1.57
N ARG A 592 -15.60 22.59 1.65
CA ARG A 592 -14.74 21.98 2.68
C ARG A 592 -13.29 22.43 2.54
N LEU A 593 -12.77 22.40 1.31
CA LEU A 593 -11.40 22.80 1.00
C LEU A 593 -11.17 24.29 1.32
N SER A 594 -12.13 25.16 1.00
CA SER A 594 -12.12 26.57 1.38
C SER A 594 -12.10 26.75 2.91
N GLY A 595 -12.90 25.98 3.66
CA GLY A 595 -12.89 26.01 5.13
C GLY A 595 -11.53 25.61 5.72
N LEU A 596 -10.92 24.54 5.21
CA LEU A 596 -9.57 24.13 5.62
C LEU A 596 -8.53 25.20 5.28
N MET A 597 -8.60 25.79 4.09
CA MET A 597 -7.71 26.88 3.65
C MET A 597 -7.83 28.11 4.55
N THR A 598 -9.04 28.54 4.91
CA THR A 598 -9.26 29.66 5.85
C THR A 598 -8.66 29.37 7.22
N LYS A 599 -8.77 28.13 7.70
CA LYS A 599 -8.17 27.70 8.96
C LYS A 599 -6.63 27.80 8.93
N ILE A 600 -6.01 27.32 7.84
CA ILE A 600 -4.56 27.42 7.61
C ILE A 600 -4.14 28.89 7.52
N ALA A 601 -4.84 29.72 6.75
CA ALA A 601 -4.53 31.14 6.61
C ALA A 601 -4.62 31.88 7.96
N THR A 602 -5.60 31.54 8.79
CA THR A 602 -5.73 32.11 10.15
C THR A 602 -4.56 31.68 11.04
N ALA A 603 -4.15 30.42 10.99
CA ALA A 603 -2.99 29.93 11.74
C ALA A 603 -1.67 30.57 11.25
N ALA A 604 -1.54 30.80 9.94
CA ALA A 604 -0.37 31.43 9.32
C ALA A 604 -0.09 32.83 9.87
N GLU A 605 -1.13 33.59 10.24
CA GLU A 605 -0.99 34.92 10.86
C GLU A 605 -0.38 34.88 12.27
N GLN A 606 -0.34 33.70 12.90
CA GLN A 606 0.25 33.48 14.22
C GLN A 606 1.67 32.92 14.16
N LEU A 607 2.17 32.60 12.97
CA LEU A 607 3.53 32.11 12.76
C LEU A 607 4.52 33.27 12.62
N SER A 608 5.74 33.05 13.09
CA SER A 608 6.85 34.00 12.96
C SER A 608 7.37 34.14 11.53
#